data_AF-A0A6I1Z161-F1
#
_entry.id   AF-A0A6I1Z161-F1
#
_cell.length_a   1.000
_cell.length_b   1.000
_cell.length_c   1.000
_cell.angle_alpha   90.00
_cell.angle_beta   90.00
_cell.angle_gamma   90.00
#
_symmetry.space_group_name_H-M   'P 1'
#
loop_
_entity.id
_entity.type
_entity.pdbx_description
1 polymer ?
#
loop_
_entity_poly.entity_id
_entity_poly.type
_entity_poly.pdbx_seq_one_letter_code
_entity_poly.pdbx_strand_id
1 'polypeptide(L)'
;MAFPSYTQIMKALLEVLSDKGGEANCNDVIDELASRFGLTPEEREIKDNGQYKFNHMCHTARVQLVRKEALANDSPRGIWSLAKVDQWRQPSTTELEGSETLKKNLHDDLKKKMVDIGNKLRYNTSTEETCAGYRHDVLWKPGAYRKDPSHVIEICAGGSLPKDFDALSVANRELSAKGILVAVDDTDYVKAKQRFENQPDIVVVKAETVDRLHELMMTDLEFLKSIFSE
;
A
#
# COMPACT_ATOMS: atom_id res chain seq x y z
N MET A 1 25.38 22.79 1.65
CA MET A 1 24.06 22.98 2.29
C MET A 1 23.36 21.63 2.41
N ALA A 2 22.18 21.52 3.04
CA ALA A 2 21.44 20.26 3.05
C ALA A 2 20.80 20.01 1.67
N PHE A 3 20.99 18.83 1.10
CA PHE A 3 20.28 18.42 -0.12
C PHE A 3 18.76 18.57 0.09
N PRO A 4 18.01 19.05 -0.92
CA PRO A 4 16.56 19.18 -0.81
C PRO A 4 15.90 17.81 -0.59
N SER A 5 14.84 17.79 0.22
CA SER A 5 14.05 16.58 0.43
C SER A 5 13.26 16.21 -0.83
N TYR A 6 12.86 14.94 -0.94
CA TYR A 6 12.02 14.47 -2.06
C TYR A 6 10.72 15.27 -2.20
N THR A 7 10.06 15.61 -1.09
CA THR A 7 8.84 16.42 -1.09
C THR A 7 9.06 17.81 -1.69
N GLN A 8 10.20 18.44 -1.38
CA GLN A 8 10.57 19.76 -1.95
C GLN A 8 10.85 19.66 -3.45
N ILE A 9 11.58 18.63 -3.89
CA ILE A 9 11.86 18.38 -5.32
C ILE A 9 10.56 18.14 -6.09
N MET A 10 9.65 17.31 -5.56
CA MET A 10 8.37 17.01 -6.21
C MET A 10 7.52 18.27 -6.41
N LYS A 11 7.42 19.12 -5.37
CA LYS A 11 6.67 20.38 -5.47
C LYS A 11 7.28 21.32 -6.50
N ALA A 12 8.59 21.52 -6.43
CA ALA A 12 9.29 22.41 -7.36
C ALA A 12 9.22 21.90 -8.81
N LEU A 13 9.25 20.58 -9.03
CA LEU A 13 9.14 19.97 -10.36
C LEU A 13 7.79 20.30 -11.02
N LEU A 14 6.70 20.18 -10.27
CA LEU A 14 5.36 20.53 -10.77
C LEU A 14 5.24 22.01 -11.13
N GLU A 15 5.80 22.89 -10.30
CA GLU A 15 5.83 24.33 -10.56
C GLU A 15 6.64 24.65 -11.82
N VAL A 16 7.84 24.07 -11.98
CA VAL A 16 8.67 24.28 -13.18
C VAL A 16 7.95 23.81 -14.45
N LEU A 17 7.26 22.67 -14.41
CA LEU A 17 6.48 22.21 -15.57
C LEU A 17 5.28 23.10 -15.85
N SER A 18 4.59 23.57 -14.81
CA SER A 18 3.49 24.53 -14.95
C SER A 18 3.97 25.83 -15.60
N ASP A 19 5.10 26.37 -15.16
CA ASP A 19 5.70 27.60 -15.71
C ASP A 19 6.15 27.42 -17.16
N LYS A 20 6.52 26.19 -17.56
CA LYS A 20 6.91 25.83 -18.93
C LYS A 20 5.73 25.43 -19.83
N GLY A 21 4.48 25.64 -19.39
CA GLY A 21 3.29 25.38 -20.21
C GLY A 21 2.79 23.93 -20.16
N GLY A 22 3.20 23.17 -19.14
CA GLY A 22 2.72 21.83 -18.84
C GLY A 22 3.61 20.69 -19.35
N GLU A 23 4.60 20.97 -20.19
CA GLU A 23 5.57 19.97 -20.67
C GLU A 23 6.96 20.56 -20.88
N ALA A 24 8.01 19.79 -20.58
CA ALA A 24 9.38 20.22 -20.80
C ALA A 24 10.35 19.03 -20.91
N ASN A 25 11.54 19.28 -21.46
CA ASN A 25 12.63 18.32 -21.46
C ASN A 25 13.11 18.05 -20.02
N CYS A 26 13.39 16.79 -19.70
CA CYS A 26 13.80 16.41 -18.36
C CYS A 26 15.13 17.06 -17.92
N ASN A 27 16.07 17.30 -18.85
CA ASN A 27 17.33 17.95 -18.52
C ASN A 27 17.11 19.41 -18.16
N ASP A 28 16.29 20.12 -18.94
CA ASP A 28 15.94 21.53 -18.67
C ASP A 28 15.24 21.69 -17.33
N VAL A 29 14.37 20.74 -16.96
CA VAL A 29 13.71 20.73 -15.65
C VAL A 29 14.71 20.49 -14.53
N ILE A 30 15.64 19.54 -14.69
CA ILE A 30 16.67 19.24 -13.68
C ILE A 30 17.61 20.43 -13.50
N ASP A 31 18.01 21.11 -14.59
CA ASP A 31 18.85 22.30 -14.54
C ASP A 31 18.15 23.46 -13.81
N GLU A 32 16.88 23.70 -14.11
CA GLU A 32 16.08 24.73 -13.43
C GLU A 32 15.92 24.42 -11.93
N LEU A 33 15.68 23.16 -11.58
CA LEU A 33 15.60 22.72 -10.19
C LEU A 33 16.94 22.90 -9.47
N ALA A 34 18.06 22.57 -10.11
CA ALA A 34 19.39 22.76 -9.52
C ALA A 34 19.66 24.24 -9.23
N SER A 35 19.33 25.13 -10.18
CA SER A 35 19.41 26.58 -9.99
C SER A 35 18.51 27.06 -8.85
N ARG A 36 17.28 26.55 -8.79
CA ARG A 36 16.28 26.94 -7.77
C ARG A 36 16.67 26.52 -6.35
N PHE A 37 17.35 25.39 -6.21
CA PHE A 37 17.90 24.94 -4.94
C PHE A 37 19.31 25.47 -4.65
N GLY A 38 19.88 26.29 -5.54
CA GLY A 38 21.19 26.90 -5.36
C GLY A 38 22.35 25.90 -5.33
N LEU A 39 22.23 24.78 -6.04
CA LEU A 39 23.27 23.74 -6.06
C LEU A 39 24.51 24.22 -6.81
N THR A 40 25.68 24.05 -6.20
CA THR A 40 26.96 24.37 -6.86
C THR A 40 27.33 23.30 -7.90
N PRO A 41 28.20 23.60 -8.88
CA PRO A 41 28.68 22.61 -9.84
C PRO A 41 29.27 21.36 -9.17
N GLU A 42 29.99 21.54 -8.05
CA GLU A 42 30.58 20.45 -7.28
C GLU A 42 29.50 19.56 -6.62
N GLU A 43 28.42 20.17 -6.11
CA GLU A 43 27.28 19.43 -5.55
C GLU A 43 26.51 18.66 -6.63
N ARG A 44 26.48 19.17 -7.87
CA ARG A 44 25.90 18.48 -9.03
C ARG A 44 26.73 17.29 -9.50
N GLU A 45 28.04 17.29 -9.24
CA GLU A 45 28.96 16.20 -9.59
C GLU A 45 29.00 15.07 -8.57
N ILE A 46 28.38 15.23 -7.39
CA ILE A 46 28.30 14.17 -6.37
C ILE A 46 27.59 12.96 -6.97
N LYS A 47 28.31 11.83 -7.02
CA LYS A 47 27.77 10.55 -7.47
C LYS A 47 27.39 9.65 -6.30
N ASP A 48 26.30 8.93 -6.47
CA ASP A 48 25.89 7.83 -5.62
C ASP A 48 25.66 6.61 -6.52
N ASN A 49 26.34 5.49 -6.23
CA ASN A 49 26.34 4.28 -7.06
C ASN A 49 26.55 4.52 -8.57
N GLY A 50 27.46 5.44 -8.91
CA GLY A 50 27.81 5.77 -10.30
C GLY A 50 26.84 6.72 -11.03
N GLN A 51 25.72 7.10 -10.40
CA GLN A 51 24.77 8.09 -10.93
C GLN A 51 24.90 9.43 -10.20
N TYR A 52 24.67 10.54 -10.90
CA TYR A 52 24.63 11.86 -10.25
C TYR A 52 23.46 11.93 -9.27
N LYS A 53 23.78 12.17 -7.99
CA LYS A 53 22.85 12.04 -6.86
C LYS A 53 21.60 12.89 -7.04
N PHE A 54 21.76 14.16 -7.42
CA PHE A 54 20.63 15.07 -7.63
C PHE A 54 19.73 14.65 -8.79
N ASN A 55 20.32 14.22 -9.91
CA ASN A 55 19.56 13.74 -11.07
C ASN A 55 18.76 12.49 -10.70
N HIS A 56 19.38 11.56 -9.96
CA HIS A 56 18.70 10.37 -9.46
C HIS A 56 17.51 10.73 -8.57
N MET A 57 17.67 11.73 -7.68
CA MET A 57 16.57 12.22 -6.85
C MET A 57 15.43 12.83 -7.69
N CYS A 58 15.75 13.60 -8.73
CA CYS A 58 14.75 14.17 -9.64
C CYS A 58 14.00 13.10 -10.43
N HIS A 59 14.70 12.08 -10.94
CA HIS A 59 14.06 10.95 -11.62
C HIS A 59 13.16 10.14 -10.67
N THR A 60 13.60 9.95 -9.42
CA THR A 60 12.80 9.28 -8.38
C THR A 60 11.56 10.10 -8.03
N ALA A 61 11.69 11.43 -7.90
CA ALA A 61 10.58 12.34 -7.69
C ALA A 61 9.57 12.26 -8.85
N ARG A 62 10.05 12.21 -10.10
CA ARG A 62 9.18 12.00 -11.28
C ARG A 62 8.42 10.67 -11.22
N VAL A 63 9.07 9.56 -10.86
CA VAL A 63 8.39 8.26 -10.71
C VAL A 63 7.28 8.34 -9.65
N GLN A 64 7.54 9.01 -8.53
CA GLN A 64 6.53 9.22 -7.49
C GLN A 64 5.39 10.11 -7.97
N LEU A 65 5.66 11.15 -8.76
CA LEU A 65 4.63 12.02 -9.33
C LEU A 65 3.79 11.32 -10.39
N VAL A 66 4.37 10.44 -11.22
CA VAL A 66 3.61 9.59 -12.16
C VAL A 66 2.69 8.63 -11.40
N ARG A 67 3.17 8.00 -10.32
CA ARG A 67 2.32 7.15 -9.46
C ARG A 67 1.19 7.91 -8.77
N LYS A 68 1.39 9.20 -8.52
CA LYS A 68 0.38 10.12 -7.97
C LYS A 68 -0.48 10.76 -9.06
N GLU A 69 -0.36 10.31 -10.31
CA GLU A 69 -1.10 10.82 -11.47
C GLU A 69 -0.91 12.32 -11.74
N ALA A 70 0.12 12.94 -11.14
CA ALA A 70 0.44 14.35 -11.32
C ALA A 70 1.23 14.60 -12.62
N LEU A 71 1.93 13.59 -13.13
CA LEU A 71 2.63 13.61 -14.40
C LEU A 71 2.12 12.49 -15.30
N ALA A 72 2.09 12.74 -16.61
CA ALA A 72 1.67 11.76 -17.58
C ALA A 72 2.69 10.61 -17.67
N ASN A 73 2.19 9.38 -17.59
CA ASN A 73 3.00 8.17 -17.70
C ASN A 73 3.48 7.93 -19.14
N ASP A 74 2.66 8.32 -20.12
CA ASP A 74 2.85 8.13 -21.57
C ASP A 74 3.55 9.31 -22.26
N SER A 75 4.27 10.15 -21.50
CA SER A 75 5.06 11.25 -22.07
C SER A 75 6.14 10.71 -23.02
N PRO A 76 6.45 11.44 -24.13
CA PRO A 76 7.57 11.10 -25.00
C PRO A 76 8.90 10.95 -24.23
N ARG A 77 9.80 10.12 -24.74
CA ARG A 77 11.09 9.84 -24.08
C ARG A 77 11.88 11.13 -23.86
N GLY A 78 12.26 11.40 -22.62
CA GLY A 78 13.01 12.61 -22.25
C GLY A 78 12.12 13.85 -22.06
N ILE A 79 10.81 13.75 -22.23
CA ILE A 79 9.84 14.79 -21.92
C ILE A 79 9.10 14.42 -20.64
N TRP A 80 8.97 15.38 -19.74
CA TRP A 80 8.06 15.28 -18.59
C TRP A 80 6.90 16.22 -18.85
N SER A 81 5.68 15.71 -18.69
CA SER A 81 4.47 16.50 -18.85
C SER A 81 3.53 16.30 -17.66
N LEU A 82 2.82 17.36 -17.30
CA LEU A 82 1.68 17.31 -16.40
C LEU A 82 0.61 16.41 -17.03
N ALA A 83 -0.16 15.69 -16.21
CA ALA A 83 -1.33 14.99 -16.70
C ALA A 83 -2.31 16.01 -17.36
N LYS A 84 -2.91 15.65 -18.51
CA LYS A 84 -3.83 16.54 -19.24
C LYS A 84 -4.98 16.98 -18.33
N VAL A 85 -5.43 18.22 -18.52
CA VAL A 85 -6.37 18.99 -17.67
C VAL A 85 -7.76 18.35 -17.44
N ASP A 86 -8.06 17.20 -18.05
CA ASP A 86 -9.22 16.36 -17.69
C ASP A 86 -8.94 15.41 -16.49
N GLN A 87 -7.67 15.29 -16.08
CA GLN A 87 -7.20 14.38 -15.02
C GLN A 87 -6.59 15.11 -13.81
N TRP A 88 -6.76 16.43 -13.72
CA TRP A 88 -6.38 17.18 -12.53
C TRP A 88 -7.58 17.34 -11.59
N ARG A 89 -7.74 16.39 -10.66
CA ARG A 89 -8.30 16.71 -9.35
C ARG A 89 -7.15 16.71 -8.36
N GLN A 90 -6.85 17.87 -7.77
CA GLN A 90 -6.35 17.82 -6.40
C GLN A 90 -7.44 17.12 -5.59
N PRO A 91 -7.17 16.02 -4.88
CA PRO A 91 -8.08 15.65 -3.83
C PRO A 91 -8.06 16.82 -2.86
N SER A 92 -9.15 17.58 -2.82
CA SER A 92 -9.43 18.56 -1.78
C SER A 92 -9.14 17.94 -0.40
N THR A 93 -8.92 18.74 0.64
CA THR A 93 -8.83 18.20 2.02
C THR A 93 -9.99 17.25 2.32
N THR A 94 -11.16 17.52 1.73
CA THR A 94 -12.39 16.71 1.74
C THR A 94 -12.30 15.40 0.93
N GLU A 95 -11.48 15.31 -0.13
CA GLU A 95 -11.23 14.10 -0.92
C GLU A 95 -10.03 13.28 -0.41
N LEU A 96 -9.07 13.89 0.29
CA LEU A 96 -8.08 13.15 1.09
C LEU A 96 -8.75 12.55 2.31
N GLU A 97 -9.56 13.34 3.03
CA GLU A 97 -10.48 12.83 4.05
C GLU A 97 -11.42 11.81 3.43
N GLY A 98 -11.96 12.05 2.24
CA GLY A 98 -12.84 11.12 1.52
C GLY A 98 -12.15 9.82 1.12
N SER A 99 -10.90 9.87 0.66
CA SER A 99 -10.09 8.71 0.26
C SER A 99 -9.59 7.91 1.46
N GLU A 100 -9.16 8.58 2.54
CA GLU A 100 -8.86 7.92 3.81
C GLU A 100 -10.13 7.35 4.46
N THR A 101 -11.25 8.06 4.38
CA THR A 101 -12.56 7.56 4.84
C THR A 101 -13.02 6.39 3.98
N LEU A 102 -12.82 6.41 2.66
CA LEU A 102 -13.11 5.28 1.77
C LEU A 102 -12.21 4.08 2.06
N LYS A 103 -10.90 4.29 2.26
CA LYS A 103 -9.95 3.23 2.64
C LYS A 103 -10.26 2.67 4.02
N LYS A 104 -10.63 3.53 4.97
CA LYS A 104 -11.07 3.12 6.31
C LYS A 104 -12.40 2.37 6.26
N ASN A 105 -13.35 2.84 5.48
CA ASN A 105 -14.62 2.13 5.26
C ASN A 105 -14.39 0.76 4.63
N LEU A 106 -13.46 0.66 3.67
CA LEU A 106 -13.09 -0.61 3.06
C LEU A 106 -12.34 -1.52 4.05
N HIS A 107 -11.44 -0.98 4.87
CA HIS A 107 -10.76 -1.73 5.94
C HIS A 107 -11.78 -2.28 6.95
N ASP A 108 -12.68 -1.44 7.43
CA ASP A 108 -13.74 -1.82 8.38
C ASP A 108 -14.74 -2.82 7.76
N ASP A 109 -15.09 -2.66 6.49
CA ASP A 109 -15.96 -3.60 5.75
C ASP A 109 -15.30 -4.97 5.58
N LEU A 110 -14.03 -5.02 5.19
CA LEU A 110 -13.25 -6.26 5.10
C LEU A 110 -13.09 -6.92 6.48
N LYS A 111 -12.86 -6.14 7.55
CA LYS A 111 -12.83 -6.66 8.92
C LYS A 111 -14.14 -7.36 9.25
N LYS A 112 -15.27 -6.70 8.98
CA LYS A 112 -16.61 -7.25 9.23
C LYS A 112 -16.85 -8.53 8.43
N LYS A 113 -16.47 -8.56 7.16
CA LYS A 113 -16.58 -9.76 6.32
C LYS A 113 -15.77 -10.93 6.88
N MET A 114 -14.53 -10.68 7.32
CA MET A 114 -13.70 -11.72 7.94
C MET A 114 -14.26 -12.20 9.28
N VAL A 115 -14.90 -11.33 10.07
CA VAL A 115 -15.65 -11.73 11.27
C VAL A 115 -16.83 -12.64 10.90
N ASP A 116 -17.64 -12.24 9.91
CA ASP A 116 -18.79 -13.02 9.47
C ASP A 116 -18.39 -14.41 8.94
N ILE A 117 -17.33 -14.46 8.12
CA ILE A 117 -16.76 -15.72 7.61
C ILE A 117 -16.32 -16.61 8.80
N GLY A 118 -15.55 -16.07 9.74
CA GLY A 118 -15.09 -16.82 10.92
C GLY A 118 -16.26 -17.38 11.73
N ASN A 119 -17.29 -16.58 11.97
CA ASN A 119 -18.49 -17.00 12.69
C ASN A 119 -19.26 -18.11 11.96
N LYS A 120 -19.41 -18.02 10.62
CA LYS A 120 -20.04 -19.09 9.81
C LYS A 120 -19.25 -20.39 9.85
N LEU A 121 -17.92 -20.29 9.94
CA LEU A 121 -17.01 -21.41 10.13
C LEU A 121 -16.91 -21.88 11.59
N ARG A 122 -17.73 -21.33 12.50
CA ARG A 122 -17.80 -21.67 13.94
C ARG A 122 -16.55 -21.32 14.75
N TYR A 123 -15.74 -20.38 14.28
CA TYR A 123 -14.72 -19.76 15.10
C TYR A 123 -15.34 -18.78 16.08
N ASN A 124 -14.72 -18.64 17.25
CA ASN A 124 -14.93 -17.49 18.11
C ASN A 124 -14.07 -16.33 17.60
N THR A 125 -14.71 -15.31 17.04
CA THR A 125 -14.01 -14.20 16.39
C THR A 125 -13.90 -12.98 17.32
N SER A 126 -12.75 -12.32 17.32
CA SER A 126 -12.57 -11.01 17.94
C SER A 126 -11.88 -10.04 16.99
N THR A 127 -12.09 -8.74 17.22
CA THR A 127 -11.50 -7.67 16.41
C THR A 127 -10.64 -6.76 17.28
N GLU A 128 -9.54 -6.27 16.71
CA GLU A 128 -8.66 -5.29 17.35
C GLU A 128 -8.16 -5.71 18.76
N GLU A 129 -7.97 -7.02 18.96
CA GLU A 129 -7.47 -7.62 20.20
C GLU A 129 -5.93 -7.69 20.17
N THR A 130 -5.32 -7.47 21.33
CA THR A 130 -3.85 -7.54 21.48
C THR A 130 -3.41 -8.95 21.86
N CYS A 131 -2.54 -9.56 21.05
CA CYS A 131 -1.80 -10.77 21.41
C CYS A 131 -0.38 -10.74 20.84
N ALA A 132 0.56 -11.44 21.49
CA ALA A 132 1.98 -11.45 21.11
C ALA A 132 2.60 -10.06 20.88
N GLY A 133 2.14 -9.04 21.63
CA GLY A 133 2.65 -7.67 21.53
C GLY A 133 2.08 -6.83 20.37
N TYR A 134 1.19 -7.40 19.54
CA TYR A 134 0.55 -6.70 18.42
C TYR A 134 -0.97 -6.63 18.62
N ARG A 135 -1.55 -5.54 18.16
CA ARG A 135 -3.01 -5.40 18.05
C ARG A 135 -3.40 -5.78 16.62
N HIS A 136 -4.14 -6.86 16.50
CA HIS A 136 -4.49 -7.47 15.21
C HIS A 136 -5.89 -7.09 14.77
N ASP A 137 -6.11 -6.96 13.46
CA ASP A 137 -7.43 -6.57 12.93
C ASP A 137 -8.52 -7.59 13.26
N VAL A 138 -8.30 -8.87 12.99
CA VAL A 138 -9.24 -9.95 13.31
C VAL A 138 -8.50 -11.20 13.80
N LEU A 139 -9.06 -11.86 14.82
CA LEU A 139 -8.58 -13.12 15.35
C LEU A 139 -9.66 -14.19 15.28
N TRP A 140 -9.31 -15.40 14.85
CA TRP A 140 -10.21 -16.56 14.89
C TRP A 140 -9.70 -17.61 15.88
N LYS A 141 -10.47 -17.84 16.95
CA LYS A 141 -10.17 -18.83 17.99
C LYS A 141 -11.05 -20.07 17.80
N PRO A 142 -10.51 -21.29 17.97
CA PRO A 142 -11.30 -22.52 17.79
C PRO A 142 -12.34 -22.75 18.88
N GLY A 143 -12.36 -21.92 19.93
CA GLY A 143 -13.40 -21.95 20.96
C GLY A 143 -13.32 -20.74 21.89
N ALA A 144 -14.40 -20.48 22.64
CA ALA A 144 -14.53 -19.30 23.49
C ALA A 144 -13.47 -19.19 24.60
N TYR A 145 -12.98 -20.33 25.09
CA TYR A 145 -12.02 -20.40 26.20
C TYR A 145 -10.57 -20.59 25.75
N ARG A 146 -10.32 -20.69 24.44
CA ARG A 146 -8.97 -20.80 23.91
C ARG A 146 -8.34 -19.42 23.91
N LYS A 147 -7.21 -19.31 24.61
CA LYS A 147 -6.46 -18.05 24.72
C LYS A 147 -5.83 -17.67 23.39
N ASP A 148 -5.21 -18.65 22.72
CA ASP A 148 -4.44 -18.39 21.51
C ASP A 148 -5.31 -18.55 20.25
N PRO A 149 -5.19 -17.63 19.27
CA PRO A 149 -5.88 -17.72 18.01
C PRO A 149 -5.32 -18.85 17.14
N SER A 150 -6.21 -19.48 16.36
CA SER A 150 -5.80 -20.40 15.30
C SER A 150 -5.43 -19.65 14.01
N HIS A 151 -6.08 -18.51 13.78
CA HIS A 151 -5.79 -17.63 12.66
C HIS A 151 -5.71 -16.18 13.12
N VAL A 152 -4.75 -15.47 12.56
CA VAL A 152 -4.58 -14.02 12.69
C VAL A 152 -4.74 -13.41 11.31
N ILE A 153 -5.59 -12.40 11.21
CA ILE A 153 -5.91 -11.73 9.96
C ILE A 153 -5.56 -10.26 10.09
N GLU A 154 -4.81 -9.74 9.12
CA GLU A 154 -4.46 -8.32 9.00
C GLU A 154 -4.93 -7.80 7.64
N ILE A 155 -5.54 -6.61 7.64
CA ILE A 155 -6.02 -5.95 6.42
C ILE A 155 -5.11 -4.76 6.13
N CYS A 156 -4.32 -4.91 5.07
CA CYS A 156 -3.39 -3.89 4.63
C CYS A 156 -4.08 -2.92 3.66
N ALA A 157 -4.48 -1.76 4.19
CA ALA A 157 -5.12 -0.67 3.44
C ALA A 157 -4.19 0.55 3.28
N GLY A 158 -3.06 0.35 2.60
CA GLY A 158 -2.10 1.41 2.25
C GLY A 158 -1.22 1.89 3.43
N GLY A 159 0.10 1.70 3.28
CA GLY A 159 1.11 2.40 4.10
C GLY A 159 1.67 1.67 5.33
N SER A 160 1.15 0.49 5.72
CA SER A 160 1.54 -0.24 6.95
C SER A 160 2.11 -1.66 6.73
N LEU A 161 2.42 -2.06 5.49
CA LEU A 161 2.90 -3.42 5.20
C LEU A 161 3.98 -3.97 6.17
N PRO A 162 5.04 -3.23 6.55
CA PRO A 162 6.06 -3.77 7.44
C PRO A 162 5.51 -4.18 8.82
N LYS A 163 4.62 -3.37 9.39
CA LYS A 163 4.01 -3.65 10.69
C LYS A 163 3.14 -4.91 10.61
N ASP A 164 2.33 -5.02 9.56
CA ASP A 164 1.42 -6.16 9.36
C ASP A 164 2.26 -7.43 9.08
N PHE A 165 3.41 -7.28 8.42
CA PHE A 165 4.34 -8.38 8.19
C PHE A 165 4.95 -8.91 9.49
N ASP A 166 5.42 -8.01 10.35
CA ASP A 166 6.02 -8.38 11.62
C ASP A 166 4.97 -9.00 12.54
N ALA A 167 3.77 -8.42 12.59
CA ALA A 167 2.64 -8.93 13.37
C ALA A 167 2.28 -10.37 12.98
N LEU A 168 2.12 -10.67 11.68
CA LEU A 168 1.79 -12.02 11.21
C LEU A 168 2.94 -13.01 11.43
N SER A 169 4.19 -12.58 11.21
CA SER A 169 5.36 -13.43 11.44
C SER A 169 5.52 -13.80 12.92
N VAL A 170 5.26 -12.84 13.82
CA VAL A 170 5.28 -13.05 15.27
C VAL A 170 4.15 -13.95 15.72
N ALA A 171 2.92 -13.71 15.25
CA ALA A 171 1.77 -14.55 15.56
C ALA A 171 2.01 -16.01 15.12
N ASN A 172 2.58 -16.22 13.94
CA ASN A 172 2.95 -17.56 13.48
C ASN A 172 3.98 -18.21 14.41
N ARG A 173 5.09 -17.52 14.70
CA ARG A 173 6.19 -18.08 15.48
C ARG A 173 5.84 -18.33 16.94
N GLU A 174 5.09 -17.43 17.56
CA GLU A 174 4.85 -17.42 19.02
C GLU A 174 3.52 -18.07 19.41
N LEU A 175 2.52 -18.00 18.53
CA LEU A 175 1.18 -18.55 18.80
C LEU A 175 0.88 -19.80 17.94
N SER A 176 1.77 -20.17 17.01
CA SER A 176 1.51 -21.21 16.01
C SER A 176 0.25 -20.94 15.18
N ALA A 177 -0.14 -19.67 15.05
CA ALA A 177 -1.32 -19.25 14.31
C ALA A 177 -1.04 -19.17 12.80
N LYS A 178 -2.02 -19.51 11.99
CA LYS A 178 -1.97 -19.24 10.55
C LYS A 178 -2.22 -17.77 10.29
N GLY A 179 -1.41 -17.16 9.43
CA GLY A 179 -1.56 -15.76 9.04
C GLY A 179 -2.41 -15.62 7.78
N ILE A 180 -3.31 -14.64 7.75
CA ILE A 180 -4.01 -14.22 6.53
C ILE A 180 -3.77 -12.72 6.36
N LEU A 181 -3.09 -12.33 5.29
CA LEU A 181 -2.95 -10.94 4.92
C LEU A 181 -3.91 -10.60 3.78
N VAL A 182 -4.81 -9.65 4.03
CA VAL A 182 -5.72 -9.12 3.01
C VAL A 182 -5.12 -7.83 2.45
N ALA A 183 -4.64 -7.89 1.21
CA ALA A 183 -4.14 -6.72 0.49
C ALA A 183 -5.29 -5.99 -0.23
N VAL A 184 -5.44 -4.70 0.07
CA VAL A 184 -6.47 -3.86 -0.54
C VAL A 184 -6.12 -3.44 -1.96
N ASP A 185 -4.84 -3.27 -2.27
CA ASP A 185 -4.36 -2.91 -3.61
C ASP A 185 -3.36 -3.91 -4.19
N ASP A 186 -3.25 -3.91 -5.52
CA ASP A 186 -2.39 -4.84 -6.26
C ASP A 186 -0.90 -4.64 -5.97
N THR A 187 -0.49 -3.41 -5.65
CA THR A 187 0.92 -3.11 -5.38
C THR A 187 1.34 -3.79 -4.09
N ASP A 188 0.52 -3.68 -3.05
CA ASP A 188 0.75 -4.28 -1.75
C ASP A 188 0.59 -5.80 -1.79
N TYR A 189 -0.34 -6.31 -2.61
CA TYR A 189 -0.46 -7.75 -2.88
C TYR A 189 0.84 -8.36 -3.43
N VAL A 190 1.46 -7.74 -4.44
CA VAL A 190 2.70 -8.24 -5.04
C VAL A 190 3.85 -8.23 -4.03
N LYS A 191 4.01 -7.14 -3.26
CA LYS A 191 5.04 -7.05 -2.23
C LYS A 191 4.84 -8.10 -1.12
N ALA A 192 3.61 -8.27 -0.67
CA ALA A 192 3.27 -9.24 0.37
C ALA A 192 3.51 -10.68 -0.11
N LYS A 193 3.14 -10.99 -1.35
CA LYS A 193 3.43 -12.30 -1.95
C LYS A 193 4.92 -12.59 -2.00
N GLN A 194 5.75 -11.64 -2.44
CA GLN A 194 7.20 -11.78 -2.44
C GLN A 194 7.77 -11.96 -1.02
N ARG A 195 7.24 -11.21 -0.04
CA ARG A 195 7.69 -11.29 1.35
C ARG A 195 7.41 -12.64 2.01
N PHE A 196 6.24 -13.21 1.72
CA PHE A 196 5.71 -14.42 2.36
C PHE A 196 5.79 -15.68 1.49
N GLU A 197 6.45 -15.61 0.33
CA GLU A 197 6.56 -16.74 -0.61
C GLU A 197 7.06 -18.03 0.04
N ASN A 198 7.96 -17.91 1.02
CA ASN A 198 8.56 -19.04 1.74
C ASN A 198 7.92 -19.30 3.12
N GLN A 199 6.77 -18.70 3.42
CA GLN A 199 6.05 -18.87 4.68
C GLN A 199 4.68 -19.51 4.41
N PRO A 200 4.60 -20.85 4.31
CA PRO A 200 3.40 -21.55 3.84
C PRO A 200 2.18 -21.38 4.77
N ASP A 201 2.42 -21.03 6.02
CA ASP A 201 1.38 -20.76 7.02
C ASP A 201 0.82 -19.33 6.95
N ILE A 202 1.33 -18.49 6.04
CA ILE A 202 0.84 -17.13 5.80
C ILE A 202 0.26 -17.04 4.39
N VAL A 203 -1.05 -16.82 4.32
CA VAL A 203 -1.78 -16.71 3.06
C VAL A 203 -2.02 -15.24 2.75
N VAL A 204 -1.54 -14.78 1.59
CA VAL A 204 -1.80 -13.44 1.07
C VAL A 204 -2.95 -13.52 0.05
N VAL A 205 -4.02 -12.75 0.29
CA VAL A 205 -5.21 -12.65 -0.57
C VAL A 205 -5.51 -11.20 -0.92
N LYS A 206 -6.25 -10.99 -2.01
CA LYS A 206 -6.77 -9.67 -2.37
C LYS A 206 -8.12 -9.41 -1.68
N ALA A 207 -8.47 -8.13 -1.49
CA ALA A 207 -9.79 -7.73 -1.01
C ALA A 207 -10.95 -8.36 -1.81
N GLU A 208 -10.86 -8.36 -3.14
CA GLU A 208 -11.88 -9.00 -4.02
C GLU A 208 -12.06 -10.50 -3.76
N THR A 209 -11.03 -11.19 -3.26
CA THR A 209 -11.11 -12.60 -2.91
C THR A 209 -11.91 -12.79 -1.63
N VAL A 210 -11.75 -11.88 -0.66
CA VAL A 210 -12.55 -11.87 0.57
C VAL A 210 -14.01 -11.58 0.26
N ASP A 211 -14.29 -10.65 -0.66
CA ASP A 211 -15.66 -10.33 -1.09
C ASP A 211 -16.37 -11.55 -1.67
N ARG A 212 -15.72 -12.22 -2.64
CA ARG A 212 -16.28 -13.43 -3.27
C ARG A 212 -16.46 -14.57 -2.27
N LEU A 213 -15.50 -14.76 -1.35
CA LEU A 213 -15.62 -15.78 -0.32
C LEU A 213 -16.76 -15.46 0.64
N HIS A 214 -16.91 -14.20 1.06
CA HIS A 214 -18.00 -13.79 1.94
C HIS A 214 -19.35 -14.02 1.28
N GLU A 215 -19.53 -13.58 0.03
CA GLU A 215 -20.76 -13.80 -0.73
C GLU A 215 -21.12 -15.29 -0.78
N LEU A 216 -20.17 -16.13 -1.22
CA LEU A 216 -20.35 -17.57 -1.34
C LEU A 216 -20.69 -18.23 0.01
N MET A 217 -20.04 -17.78 1.09
CA MET A 217 -20.30 -18.26 2.46
C MET A 217 -21.67 -17.82 3.00
N MET A 218 -22.23 -16.72 2.50
CA MET A 218 -23.55 -16.25 2.91
C MET A 218 -24.68 -16.87 2.09
N THR A 219 -24.44 -17.19 0.82
CA THR A 219 -25.46 -17.77 -0.08
C THR A 219 -25.48 -19.29 -0.06
N ASP A 220 -24.31 -19.93 -0.08
CA ASP A 220 -24.17 -21.35 -0.45
C ASP A 220 -23.39 -22.17 0.57
N LEU A 221 -23.46 -21.80 1.85
CA LEU A 221 -22.71 -22.47 2.93
C LEU A 221 -22.97 -23.97 3.01
N GLU A 222 -24.21 -24.41 2.85
CA GLU A 222 -24.54 -25.84 2.94
C GLU A 222 -23.99 -26.63 1.75
N PHE A 223 -23.92 -26.00 0.57
CA PHE A 223 -23.23 -26.59 -0.59
C PHE A 223 -21.73 -26.71 -0.33
N LEU A 224 -21.09 -25.66 0.19
CA LEU A 224 -19.67 -25.71 0.57
C LEU A 224 -19.40 -26.81 1.60
N LYS A 225 -20.24 -26.91 2.64
CA LYS A 225 -20.14 -28.01 3.60
C LYS A 225 -20.27 -29.35 2.88
N SER A 226 -21.23 -29.52 1.97
CA SER A 226 -21.38 -30.81 1.27
C SER A 226 -20.15 -31.25 0.46
N ILE A 227 -19.30 -30.32 0.03
CA ILE A 227 -18.05 -30.61 -0.68
C ILE A 227 -16.90 -30.91 0.29
N PHE A 228 -16.82 -30.16 1.39
CA PHE A 228 -15.67 -30.17 2.30
C PHE A 228 -15.92 -30.90 3.63
N SER A 229 -17.10 -31.50 3.81
CA SER A 229 -17.37 -32.39 4.95
C SER A 229 -16.70 -33.74 4.66
N GLU A 230 -15.60 -34.02 5.37
CA GLU A 230 -15.27 -35.39 5.76
C GLU A 230 -16.19 -35.85 6.90
#